data_AF-A0A6I1H4B3-F1
#
_entry.id   AF-A0A6I1H4B3-F1
#
_cell.length_a   1.000
_cell.length_b   1.000
_cell.length_c   1.000
_cell.angle_alpha   90.00
_cell.angle_beta   90.00
_cell.angle_gamma   90.00
#
_symmetry.space_group_name_H-M   'P 1'
#
loop_
_entity.id
_entity.type
_entity.pdbx_description
1 polymer ?
#
loop_
_entity_poly.entity_id
_entity_poly.type
_entity_poly.pdbx_seq_one_letter_code
_entity_poly.pdbx_strand_id
1 'polypeptide(L)'
;MNGRIEHAGTGVLAITASTLNGQGGKLIGNGALRIDAGKIDHRDATLVAQQVTLQAGSLDNRGGGIGQTGSGGMTLGVAQTLDN
;
A
#
# COMPACT_ATOMS: atom_id res chain seq x y z
N MET A 1 -7.08 -6.36 -13.56
CA MET A 1 -8.41 -6.13 -12.93
C MET A 1 -8.33 -4.80 -12.21
N ASN A 2 -9.26 -3.87 -12.45
CA ASN A 2 -9.23 -2.53 -11.83
C ASN A 2 -9.94 -2.55 -10.48
N GLY A 3 -9.43 -3.35 -9.53
CA GLY A 3 -10.02 -3.46 -8.20
C GLY A 3 -9.88 -2.16 -7.41
N ARG A 4 -10.88 -1.83 -6.59
CA ARG A 4 -10.84 -0.66 -5.71
C ARG A 4 -11.20 -1.06 -4.28
N ILE A 5 -10.36 -0.67 -3.33
CA ILE A 5 -10.62 -0.78 -1.89
C ILE A 5 -10.64 0.65 -1.33
N GLU A 6 -11.73 0.99 -0.66
CA GLU A 6 -11.91 2.28 0.00
C GLU A 6 -12.26 2.07 1.47
N HIS A 7 -11.47 2.69 2.35
CA HIS A 7 -11.80 2.78 3.76
C HIS A 7 -12.13 4.22 4.10
N ALA A 8 -13.44 4.51 4.22
CA ALA A 8 -13.92 5.86 4.48
C ALA A 8 -13.74 6.32 5.94
N GLY A 9 -13.42 5.39 6.85
CA GLY A 9 -13.18 5.68 8.26
C GLY A 9 -11.84 6.40 8.51
N THR A 10 -11.74 7.08 9.65
CA THR A 10 -10.51 7.75 10.11
C THR A 10 -9.58 6.82 10.90
N GLY A 11 -10.00 5.57 11.11
CA GLY A 11 -9.23 4.55 11.81
C GLY A 11 -8.12 3.94 10.95
N VAL A 12 -7.66 2.75 11.35
CA VAL A 12 -6.61 2.02 10.64
C VAL A 12 -7.25 0.96 9.74
N LEU A 13 -6.99 1.04 8.42
CA LEU A 13 -7.14 -0.11 7.53
C LEU A 13 -5.87 -0.97 7.64
N ALA A 14 -6.00 -2.17 8.20
CA ALA A 14 -4.90 -3.12 8.32
C ALA A 14 -5.05 -4.27 7.31
N ILE A 15 -4.00 -4.55 6.55
CA ILE A 15 -3.93 -5.66 5.59
C ILE A 15 -2.73 -6.53 5.96
N THR A 16 -2.97 -7.82 6.21
CA THR A 16 -1.92 -8.81 6.43
C THR A 16 -2.10 -9.96 5.45
N ALA A 17 -1.07 -10.26 4.66
CA ALA A 17 -1.17 -11.29 3.62
C ALA A 17 0.20 -11.88 3.26
N SER A 18 0.27 -13.17 2.90
CA SER A 18 1.51 -13.71 2.30
C SER A 18 1.82 -13.07 0.95
N THR A 19 0.78 -12.76 0.17
CA THR A 19 0.89 -12.04 -1.10
C THR A 19 -0.28 -11.09 -1.26
N LEU A 20 0.01 -9.83 -1.59
CA LEU A 20 -0.97 -8.80 -1.91
C LEU A 20 -0.83 -8.42 -3.39
N ASN A 21 -1.82 -8.80 -4.20
CA ASN A 21 -1.88 -8.45 -5.62
C ASN A 21 -2.77 -7.22 -5.80
N GLY A 22 -2.15 -6.06 -5.99
CA GLY A 22 -2.80 -4.77 -6.20
C GLY A 22 -2.68 -4.24 -7.63
N GLN A 23 -2.05 -4.98 -8.56
CA GLN A 23 -1.74 -4.50 -9.91
C GLN A 23 -2.94 -3.85 -10.61
N GLY A 24 -2.75 -2.61 -11.09
CA GLY A 24 -3.79 -1.83 -11.78
C GLY A 24 -4.95 -1.38 -10.89
N GLY A 25 -4.86 -1.66 -9.58
CA GLY A 25 -5.91 -1.38 -8.60
C GLY A 25 -5.71 -0.07 -7.86
N LYS A 26 -6.69 0.27 -7.02
CA LYS A 26 -6.67 1.46 -6.16
C LYS A 26 -6.97 1.09 -4.71
N LEU A 27 -6.14 1.57 -3.80
CA LEU A 27 -6.32 1.45 -2.36
C LEU A 27 -6.37 2.86 -1.76
N ILE A 28 -7.53 3.28 -1.29
CA ILE A 28 -7.75 4.62 -0.73
C ILE A 28 -8.20 4.50 0.73
N GLY A 29 -7.43 5.07 1.65
CA GLY A 29 -7.76 5.15 3.07
C GLY A 29 -7.96 6.59 3.52
N ASN A 30 -9.09 6.91 4.13
CA ASN A 30 -9.31 8.22 4.76
C ASN A 30 -8.54 8.35 6.09
N GLY A 31 -8.12 7.24 6.69
CA GLY A 31 -7.31 7.20 7.90
C GLY A 31 -5.90 6.65 7.66
N ALA A 32 -5.39 5.88 8.61
CA ALA A 32 -4.11 5.20 8.47
C ALA A 32 -4.27 3.91 7.66
N LEU A 33 -3.25 3.57 6.88
CA LEU A 33 -3.12 2.30 6.17
C LEU A 33 -1.88 1.58 6.66
N ARG A 34 -2.07 0.37 7.16
CA ARG A 34 -0.99 -0.54 7.55
C ARG A 34 -1.02 -1.79 6.68
N ILE A 35 0.05 -2.05 5.95
CA ILE A 35 0.22 -3.27 5.16
C ILE A 35 1.41 -4.05 5.70
N ASP A 36 1.20 -5.34 5.95
CA ASP A 36 2.24 -6.30 6.30
C ASP A 36 2.12 -7.50 5.37
N ALA A 37 3.07 -7.67 4.46
CA ALA A 37 3.00 -8.75 3.49
C ALA A 37 4.33 -9.39 3.12
N GLY A 38 4.30 -10.66 2.71
CA GLY A 38 5.49 -11.32 2.15
C GLY A 38 5.88 -10.71 0.80
N LYS A 39 4.92 -10.64 -0.13
CA LYS A 39 5.10 -10.04 -1.46
C LYS A 39 3.98 -9.06 -1.76
N ILE A 40 4.32 -7.91 -2.34
CA ILE A 40 3.37 -6.92 -2.83
C ILE A 40 3.62 -6.68 -4.31
N ASP A 41 2.60 -6.89 -5.13
CA ASP A 41 2.56 -6.45 -6.53
C ASP A 41 1.66 -5.21 -6.63
N HIS A 42 2.28 -4.04 -6.67
CA HIS A 42 1.65 -2.72 -6.73
C HIS A 42 1.94 -2.02 -8.08
N ARG A 43 2.16 -2.80 -9.14
CA ARG A 43 2.41 -2.26 -10.50
C ARG A 43 1.19 -1.57 -11.07
N ASP A 44 1.39 -0.45 -11.76
CA ASP A 44 0.32 0.35 -12.37
C ASP A 44 -0.83 0.71 -11.40
N ALA A 45 -0.59 0.64 -10.09
CA ALA A 45 -1.60 0.74 -9.05
C ALA A 45 -1.44 2.04 -8.25
N THR A 46 -2.47 2.42 -7.51
CA THR A 46 -2.45 3.63 -6.69
C THR A 46 -2.83 3.31 -5.26
N LEU A 47 -2.00 3.70 -4.31
CA LEU A 47 -2.27 3.63 -2.88
C LEU A 47 -2.18 5.04 -2.31
N VAL A 48 -3.24 5.50 -1.65
CA VAL A 48 -3.26 6.81 -0.98
C VAL A 48 -3.93 6.65 0.38
N ALA A 49 -3.29 7.12 1.45
CA ALA A 49 -3.90 7.19 2.78
C ALA A 49 -3.47 8.44 3.55
N GLN A 50 -4.14 8.79 4.65
CA GLN A 50 -3.64 9.88 5.52
C GLN A 50 -2.31 9.53 6.18
N GLN A 51 -2.11 8.26 6.54
CA GLN A 51 -0.83 7.77 7.02
C GLN A 51 -0.53 6.41 6.39
N VAL A 52 0.68 6.20 5.88
CA VAL A 52 1.06 4.94 5.24
C VAL A 52 2.19 4.27 6.00
N THR A 53 1.96 3.03 6.42
CA THR A 53 2.98 2.12 6.94
C THR A 53 2.92 0.82 6.16
N LEU A 54 3.98 0.50 5.42
CA LEU A 54 4.08 -0.69 4.60
C LEU A 54 5.32 -1.48 5.00
N GLN A 55 5.13 -2.75 5.31
CA GLN A 55 6.18 -3.72 5.55
C GLN A 55 6.01 -4.84 4.54
N ALA A 56 7.05 -5.10 3.76
CA ALA A 56 7.05 -6.12 2.73
C ALA A 56 8.32 -6.97 2.78
N GLY A 57 8.23 -8.25 2.44
CA GLY A 57 9.41 -9.01 2.01
C GLY A 57 9.93 -8.45 0.69
N SER A 58 9.08 -8.45 -0.34
CA SER A 58 9.36 -7.81 -1.63
C SER A 58 8.21 -6.93 -2.10
N LEU A 59 8.53 -5.83 -2.78
CA LEU A 59 7.58 -4.87 -3.34
C LEU A 59 7.95 -4.56 -4.79
N ASP A 60 7.01 -4.80 -5.72
CA ASP A 60 7.07 -4.33 -7.12
C ASP A 60 6.08 -3.16 -7.28
N ASN A 61 6.59 -1.94 -7.39
CA ASN A 61 5.85 -0.68 -7.56
C ASN A 61 6.03 -0.07 -8.95
N ARG A 62 6.48 -0.83 -9.95
CA ARG A 62 6.74 -0.25 -11.29
C ARG A 62 5.48 0.34 -11.91
N GLY A 63 5.54 1.61 -12.28
CA GLY A 63 4.39 2.36 -12.78
C GLY A 63 3.30 2.61 -11.74
N GLY A 64 3.52 2.20 -10.49
CA GLY A 64 2.62 2.39 -9.37
C GLY A 64 2.95 3.62 -8.53
N GLY A 65 2.00 4.03 -7.70
CA GLY A 65 2.12 5.18 -6.81
C GLY A 65 1.70 4.83 -5.39
N ILE A 66 2.54 5.21 -4.43
CA ILE A 66 2.25 5.14 -2.99
C ILE A 66 2.36 6.57 -2.46
N GLY A 67 1.22 7.13 -2.06
CA GLY A 67 1.08 8.50 -1.60
C GLY A 67 0.52 8.57 -0.18
N GLN A 68 0.89 9.62 0.53
CA GLN A 68 0.30 9.96 1.81
C GLN A 68 -0.19 11.39 1.78
N THR A 69 -1.36 11.65 2.37
CA THR A 69 -1.97 13.00 2.42
C THR A 69 -1.80 13.69 3.78
N GLY A 70 -1.54 12.95 4.86
CA GLY A 70 -1.27 13.50 6.18
C GLY A 70 0.18 13.95 6.36
N SER A 71 0.42 14.73 7.42
CA SER A 71 1.71 15.38 7.72
C SER A 71 2.73 14.51 8.44
N GLY A 72 2.37 13.30 8.88
CA GLY A 72 3.30 12.39 9.54
C GLY A 72 4.32 11.75 8.59
N GLY A 73 5.25 10.97 9.12
CA GLY A 73 6.20 10.22 8.29
C GLY A 73 5.55 9.02 7.58
N MET A 74 5.80 8.88 6.28
CA MET A 74 5.53 7.63 5.56
C MET A 74 6.61 6.60 5.93
N THR A 75 6.21 5.37 6.27
CA THR A 75 7.15 4.28 6.56
C THR A 75 7.01 3.18 5.53
N LEU A 76 8.06 2.94 4.73
CA LEU A 76 8.17 1.78 3.83
C LEU A 76 9.39 0.95 4.26
N GLY A 77 9.13 -0.27 4.73
CA GLY A 77 10.17 -1.27 5.00
C GLY A 77 10.05 -2.41 3.99
N VAL A 78 11.09 -2.64 3.19
CA VAL A 78 11.15 -3.77 2.26
C VAL A 78 12.39 -4.59 2.60
N ALA A 79 12.21 -5.85 3.01
CA ALA A 79 13.28 -6.66 3.57
C ALA A 79 14.21 -7.25 2.49
N GLN A 80 13.68 -7.50 1.30
CA GLN A 80 14.39 -8.17 0.20
C GLN A 80 14.46 -7.23 -1.01
N THR A 81 13.47 -7.27 -1.91
CA THR A 81 13.54 -6.57 -3.20
C THR A 81 12.51 -5.46 -3.29
N LEU A 82 12.96 -4.26 -3.64
CA LEU A 82 12.12 -3.14 -4.07
C LEU A 82 12.38 -2.85 -5.54
N ASP A 83 11.34 -2.94 -6.36
CA ASP A 83 11.35 -2.56 -7.78
C ASP A 83 10.37 -1.38 -7.97
N ASN A 84 10.76 -0.31 -8.66
CA ASN A 84 10.01 0.95 -8.74
C ASN A 84 10.21 1.66 -10.08
#